data_AF-A0A482XKR0-F1
#
_entry.id   AF-A0A482XKR0-F1
#
_cell.length_a   1.000
_cell.length_b   1.000
_cell.length_c   1.000
_cell.angle_alpha   90.00
_cell.angle_beta   90.00
_cell.angle_gamma   90.00
#
_symmetry.space_group_name_H-M   'P 1'
#
loop_
_entity.id
_entity.type
_entity.pdbx_description
1 polymer ?
#
loop_
_entity_poly.entity_id
_entity_poly.type
_entity_poly.pdbx_seq_one_letter_code
_entity_poly.pdbx_strand_id
1 'polypeptide(L)'
;GQAREETDKILLELENWIKVYRIWPKECANPYCILMLTVGLYLIVQSMVVQAARWSISDFDEKIVGMENLTFCLSVFLEFIDVNSYKRNTKMLKLIRSDYIGCQILNFKDGGPRTSVQPTSSQLQKSKMALADLMTTKALNNLTTIERSVLYFYLGFISVSFINLTLYLINIQTLEDLRLPLILYIPYISNLTSKVFRSLTKYLICLIFEVAYIVSTLYWTNTSYKFLLLAFNHVLTEIKLFNIENEDDRGEWKMDQELRGEVVYNQNQLRQEMRLKLIHHQTIVR
;
A
#
# COMPACT_ATOMS: atom_id res chain seq x y z
N GLY A 1 6.47 19.75 -12.99
CA GLY A 1 5.01 19.82 -13.25
C GLY A 1 4.25 19.63 -11.96
N GLN A 2 3.04 20.18 -11.87
CA GLN A 2 2.17 20.14 -10.68
C GLN A 2 1.97 18.72 -10.11
N ALA A 3 1.81 17.70 -10.97
CA ALA A 3 1.67 16.30 -10.57
C ALA A 3 2.89 15.74 -9.82
N ARG A 4 4.09 16.26 -10.11
CA ARG A 4 5.31 15.81 -9.44
C ARG A 4 5.44 16.40 -8.03
N GLU A 5 5.07 17.65 -7.86
CA GLU A 5 5.01 18.29 -6.55
C GLU A 5 4.00 17.58 -5.63
N GLU A 6 2.86 17.17 -6.18
CA GLU A 6 1.84 16.40 -5.46
C GLU A 6 2.33 15.00 -5.08
N THR A 7 3.05 14.32 -5.99
CA THR A 7 3.70 13.04 -5.71
C THR A 7 4.73 13.16 -4.58
N ASP A 8 5.56 14.21 -4.58
CA ASP A 8 6.54 14.47 -3.52
C ASP A 8 5.87 14.71 -2.16
N LYS A 9 4.72 15.42 -2.11
CA LYS A 9 3.94 15.59 -0.88
C LYS A 9 3.45 14.25 -0.33
N ILE A 10 2.91 13.37 -1.19
CA ILE A 10 2.44 12.03 -0.79
C ILE A 10 3.62 11.17 -0.32
N LEU A 11 4.77 11.23 -0.99
CA LEU A 11 5.97 10.47 -0.59
C LEU A 11 6.50 10.91 0.77
N LEU A 12 6.48 12.22 1.06
CA LEU A 12 6.84 12.75 2.38
C LEU A 12 5.86 12.31 3.46
N GLU A 13 4.56 12.32 3.16
CA GLU A 13 3.52 11.80 4.05
C GLU A 13 3.77 10.31 4.38
N LEU A 14 4.01 9.50 3.34
CA LEU A 14 4.34 8.08 3.47
C LEU A 14 5.59 7.85 4.30
N GLU A 15 6.65 8.63 4.07
CA GLU A 15 7.89 8.51 4.83
C GLU A 15 7.67 8.81 6.32
N ASN A 16 6.85 9.82 6.63
CA ASN A 16 6.50 10.16 8.01
C ASN A 16 5.67 9.05 8.68
N TRP A 17 4.67 8.50 8.00
CA TRP A 17 3.88 7.39 8.53
C TRP A 17 4.74 6.13 8.73
N ILE A 18 5.57 5.77 7.77
CA ILE A 18 6.49 4.63 7.89
C ILE A 18 7.47 4.82 9.06
N LYS A 19 7.90 6.06 9.36
CA LYS A 19 8.72 6.36 10.56
C LYS A 19 7.94 6.14 11.85
N VAL A 20 6.69 6.61 11.92
CA VAL A 20 5.82 6.42 13.09
C VAL A 20 5.59 4.93 13.36
N TYR A 21 5.44 4.12 12.31
CA TYR A 21 5.13 2.71 12.43
C TYR A 21 6.34 1.79 12.45
N ARG A 22 7.55 2.30 12.65
CA ARG A 22 8.76 1.49 12.61
C ARG A 22 8.87 0.57 13.83
N ILE A 23 9.01 -0.74 13.59
CA ILE A 23 9.43 -1.73 14.60
C ILE A 23 10.93 -2.04 14.51
N TRP A 24 11.54 -1.87 13.33
CA TRP A 24 12.93 -2.27 13.09
C TRP A 24 13.78 -1.19 12.39
N PRO A 25 15.05 -0.96 12.82
CA PRO A 25 15.74 -1.57 13.94
C PRO A 25 15.17 -1.13 15.29
N LYS A 26 15.44 -1.94 16.32
CA LYS A 26 14.87 -1.78 17.67
C LYS A 26 15.10 -0.40 18.27
N GLU A 27 16.20 0.28 17.91
CA GLU A 27 16.51 1.62 18.41
C GLU A 27 15.49 2.69 18.00
N CYS A 28 14.65 2.40 17.00
CA CYS A 28 13.61 3.31 16.51
C CYS A 28 12.19 2.75 16.71
N ALA A 29 12.03 1.72 17.55
CA ALA A 29 10.75 1.06 17.73
C ALA A 29 9.76 1.99 18.46
N ASN A 30 8.66 2.33 17.81
CA ASN A 30 7.62 3.15 18.42
C ASN A 30 6.76 2.30 19.38
N PRO A 31 6.61 2.68 20.67
CA PRO A 31 5.78 1.93 21.62
C PRO A 31 4.32 1.80 21.18
N TYR A 32 3.78 2.81 20.48
CA TYR A 32 2.44 2.74 19.92
C TYR A 32 2.32 1.63 18.85
N CYS A 33 3.35 1.47 18.02
CA CYS A 33 3.38 0.41 17.01
C CYS A 33 3.43 -0.99 17.64
N ILE A 34 4.23 -1.15 18.70
CA ILE A 34 4.30 -2.41 19.48
C ILE A 34 2.95 -2.73 20.14
N LEU A 35 2.29 -1.72 20.72
CA LEU A 35 0.97 -1.87 21.32
C LEU A 35 -0.03 -2.36 20.28
N MET A 36 -0.10 -1.69 19.13
CA MET A 36 -1.03 -2.05 18.07
C MET A 36 -0.76 -3.46 17.50
N LEU A 37 0.50 -3.86 17.36
CA LEU A 37 0.88 -5.23 16.99
C LEU A 37 0.40 -6.26 18.02
N THR A 38 0.60 -5.96 19.30
CA THR A 38 0.19 -6.84 20.40
C THR A 38 -1.33 -6.99 20.43
N VAL A 39 -2.07 -5.90 20.21
CA VAL A 39 -3.53 -5.91 20.08
C VAL A 39 -3.97 -6.73 18.86
N GLY A 40 -3.34 -6.54 17.70
CA GLY A 40 -3.65 -7.31 16.49
C GLY A 40 -3.41 -8.81 16.66
N LEU A 41 -2.27 -9.20 17.25
CA LEU A 41 -1.97 -10.60 17.58
C LEU A 41 -2.99 -11.17 18.58
N TYR A 42 -3.35 -10.39 19.60
CA TYR A 42 -4.39 -10.78 20.54
C TYR A 42 -5.73 -11.00 19.85
N LEU A 43 -6.14 -10.13 18.92
CA LEU A 43 -7.35 -10.26 18.11
C LEU A 43 -7.36 -11.52 17.23
N ILE A 44 -6.23 -11.87 16.64
CA ILE A 44 -6.10 -13.11 15.87
C ILE A 44 -6.25 -14.33 16.79
N VAL A 45 -5.43 -14.39 17.85
CA VAL A 45 -5.39 -15.55 18.75
C VAL A 45 -6.73 -15.74 19.44
N GLN A 46 -7.36 -14.68 19.96
CA GLN A 46 -8.66 -14.79 20.59
C GLN A 46 -9.74 -15.27 19.60
N SER A 47 -9.72 -14.79 18.36
CA SER A 47 -10.71 -15.19 17.34
C SER A 47 -10.57 -16.67 17.00
N MET A 48 -9.33 -17.16 16.86
CA MET A 48 -9.05 -18.58 16.65
C MET A 48 -9.51 -19.43 17.83
N VAL A 49 -9.21 -19.01 19.06
CA VAL A 49 -9.59 -19.74 20.28
C VAL A 49 -11.11 -19.80 20.45
N VAL A 50 -11.81 -18.67 20.28
CA VAL A 50 -13.27 -18.58 20.41
C VAL A 50 -13.95 -19.46 19.36
N GLN A 51 -13.52 -19.37 18.10
CA GLN A 51 -14.06 -20.24 17.06
C GLN A 51 -13.80 -21.71 17.36
N ALA A 52 -12.57 -22.10 17.71
CA ALA A 52 -12.24 -23.49 18.03
C ALA A 52 -13.06 -24.03 19.20
N ALA A 53 -13.26 -23.22 20.25
CA ALA A 53 -14.00 -23.60 21.45
C ALA A 53 -15.52 -23.72 21.20
N ARG A 54 -16.09 -22.92 20.29
CA ARG A 54 -17.54 -22.89 20.03
C ARG A 54 -17.97 -23.52 18.71
N TRP A 55 -17.05 -24.00 17.89
CA TRP A 55 -17.35 -24.49 16.54
C TRP A 55 -18.48 -25.54 16.50
N SER A 56 -18.52 -26.44 17.47
CA SER A 56 -19.52 -27.51 17.52
C SER A 56 -20.91 -27.05 17.96
N ILE A 57 -21.02 -25.90 18.65
CA ILE A 57 -22.25 -25.43 19.31
C ILE A 57 -22.78 -24.15 18.66
N SER A 58 -21.94 -23.39 17.95
CA SER A 58 -22.34 -22.16 17.27
C SER A 58 -23.16 -22.44 16.01
N ASP A 59 -24.20 -21.62 15.84
CA ASP A 59 -25.02 -21.58 14.63
C ASP A 59 -24.19 -21.11 13.41
N PHE A 60 -24.73 -21.36 12.22
CA PHE A 60 -24.06 -21.03 10.96
C PHE A 60 -23.68 -19.55 10.85
N ASP A 61 -24.58 -18.65 11.27
CA ASP A 61 -24.34 -17.21 11.23
C ASP A 61 -23.20 -16.79 12.18
N GLU A 62 -23.15 -17.36 13.39
CA GLU A 62 -22.04 -17.09 14.33
C GLU A 62 -20.69 -17.56 13.76
N LYS A 63 -20.68 -18.68 13.01
CA LYS A 63 -19.48 -19.18 12.35
C LYS A 63 -19.00 -18.25 11.24
N ILE A 64 -19.91 -17.75 10.40
CA ILE A 64 -19.58 -16.79 9.34
C ILE A 64 -18.96 -15.54 9.95
N VAL A 65 -19.65 -14.91 10.90
CA VAL A 65 -19.16 -13.66 11.53
C VAL A 65 -17.82 -13.91 12.22
N GLY A 66 -17.66 -15.05 12.89
CA GLY A 66 -16.38 -15.46 13.46
C GLY A 66 -15.27 -15.49 12.40
N MET A 67 -15.50 -16.18 11.28
CA MET A 67 -14.52 -16.32 10.19
C MET A 67 -14.21 -14.99 9.51
N GLU A 68 -15.21 -14.12 9.33
CA GLU A 68 -15.01 -12.75 8.83
C GLU A 68 -14.12 -11.95 9.76
N ASN A 69 -14.36 -12.02 11.07
CA ASN A 69 -13.53 -11.33 12.07
C ASN A 69 -12.08 -11.84 12.06
N LEU A 70 -11.88 -13.15 11.99
CA LEU A 70 -10.54 -13.74 11.88
C LEU A 70 -9.83 -13.30 10.60
N THR A 71 -10.54 -13.32 9.47
CA THR A 71 -10.00 -12.91 8.17
C THR A 71 -9.61 -11.44 8.16
N PHE A 72 -10.46 -10.58 8.75
CA PHE A 72 -10.15 -9.17 8.95
C PHE A 72 -8.88 -9.00 9.79
N CYS A 73 -8.81 -9.64 10.97
CA CYS A 73 -7.66 -9.52 11.85
C CYS A 73 -6.35 -10.01 11.22
N LEU A 74 -6.40 -11.13 10.48
CA LEU A 74 -5.26 -11.63 9.72
C LEU A 74 -4.83 -10.66 8.61
N SER A 75 -5.79 -10.08 7.87
CA SER A 75 -5.49 -9.14 6.79
C SER A 75 -4.78 -7.90 7.32
N VAL A 76 -5.28 -7.32 8.42
CA VAL A 76 -4.66 -6.17 9.10
C VAL A 76 -3.23 -6.50 9.56
N PHE A 77 -3.03 -7.70 10.12
CA PHE A 77 -1.71 -8.13 10.57
C PHE A 77 -0.72 -8.34 9.42
N LEU A 78 -1.17 -8.88 8.28
CA LEU A 78 -0.33 -9.02 7.09
C LEU A 78 0.04 -7.66 6.50
N GLU A 79 -0.93 -6.74 6.36
CA GLU A 79 -0.67 -5.36 5.94
C GLU A 79 0.35 -4.67 6.85
N PHE A 80 0.24 -4.90 8.16
CA PHE A 80 1.17 -4.36 9.12
C PHE A 80 2.60 -4.88 8.93
N ILE A 81 2.79 -6.16 8.62
CA ILE A 81 4.10 -6.75 8.30
C ILE A 81 4.69 -6.10 7.05
N ASP A 82 3.87 -5.88 6.02
CA ASP A 82 4.30 -5.29 4.76
C ASP A 82 4.77 -3.83 4.95
N VAL A 83 4.03 -3.01 5.71
CA VAL A 83 4.44 -1.63 6.04
C VAL A 83 5.74 -1.60 6.82
N ASN A 84 5.93 -2.56 7.74
CA ASN A 84 7.09 -2.63 8.61
C ASN A 84 8.38 -3.12 7.94
N SER A 85 8.33 -3.52 6.67
CA SER A 85 9.49 -3.93 5.87
C SER A 85 10.34 -2.72 5.40
N TYR A 86 10.76 -1.88 6.36
CA TYR A 86 11.33 -0.54 6.20
C TYR A 86 12.50 -0.43 5.20
N LYS A 87 13.46 -1.36 5.23
CA LYS A 87 14.65 -1.31 4.35
C LYS A 87 14.28 -1.42 2.88
N ARG A 88 13.22 -2.17 2.58
CA ARG A 88 12.70 -2.36 1.23
C ARG A 88 11.84 -1.18 0.82
N ASN A 89 10.98 -0.71 1.73
CA ASN A 89 10.09 0.42 1.49
C ASN A 89 10.86 1.74 1.26
N THR A 90 11.91 2.01 2.04
CA THR A 90 12.75 3.21 1.86
C THR A 90 13.54 3.22 0.54
N LYS A 91 14.06 2.06 0.10
CA LYS A 91 14.69 1.95 -1.22
C LYS A 91 13.68 2.23 -2.33
N MET A 92 12.48 1.68 -2.21
CA MET A 92 11.42 1.87 -3.20
C MET A 92 10.91 3.32 -3.22
N LEU A 93 10.74 3.97 -2.07
CA LEU A 93 10.39 5.39 -1.99
C LEU A 93 11.44 6.28 -2.66
N LYS A 94 12.73 5.99 -2.45
CA LYS A 94 13.82 6.71 -3.14
C LYS A 94 13.76 6.51 -4.65
N LEU A 95 13.37 5.32 -5.11
CA LEU A 95 13.22 5.01 -6.52
C LEU A 95 12.00 5.72 -7.12
N ILE A 96 10.85 5.72 -6.44
CA ILE A 96 9.66 6.46 -6.88
C ILE A 96 9.92 7.97 -6.92
N ARG A 97 10.75 8.48 -6.00
CA ARG A 97 11.16 9.89 -5.97
C ARG A 97 12.17 10.24 -7.06
N SER A 98 12.93 9.27 -7.53
CA SER A 98 13.87 9.49 -8.62
C SER A 98 13.13 9.72 -9.94
N ASP A 99 13.76 10.48 -10.83
CA ASP A 99 13.28 10.61 -12.20
C ASP A 99 13.23 9.25 -12.90
N TYR A 100 12.25 9.08 -13.78
CA TYR A 100 12.15 7.88 -14.61
C TYR A 100 13.43 7.71 -15.44
N ILE A 101 14.04 6.53 -15.34
CA ILE A 101 15.28 6.18 -16.03
C ILE A 101 15.09 6.31 -17.54
N GLY A 102 13.94 5.86 -18.06
CA GLY A 102 13.60 5.99 -19.48
C GLY A 102 13.57 7.44 -20.01
N CYS A 103 13.39 8.44 -19.14
CA CYS A 103 13.46 9.86 -19.49
C CYS A 103 14.88 10.44 -19.43
N GLN A 104 15.81 9.83 -18.67
CA GLN A 104 17.17 10.32 -18.47
C GLN A 104 18.17 9.87 -19.55
N ILE A 105 17.93 8.72 -20.19
CA ILE A 105 18.88 8.08 -21.12
C ILE A 105 19.26 8.97 -22.33
N LEU A 106 18.45 9.97 -22.69
CA LEU A 106 18.74 10.88 -23.80
C LEU A 106 19.72 12.02 -23.46
N ASN A 107 20.02 12.28 -22.19
CA ASN A 107 20.90 13.39 -21.79
C ASN A 107 22.39 13.05 -21.82
N PHE A 108 22.78 11.80 -22.09
CA PHE A 108 24.18 11.35 -22.03
C PHE A 108 24.97 11.48 -23.34
N LYS A 109 24.39 12.01 -24.42
CA LYS A 109 25.05 12.08 -25.75
C LYS A 109 25.71 13.41 -26.14
N ASP A 110 25.74 14.42 -25.28
CA ASP A 110 26.25 15.77 -25.63
C ASP A 110 27.75 16.01 -25.29
N GLY A 111 28.59 14.97 -25.35
CA GLY A 111 30.05 15.07 -25.17
C GLY A 111 30.89 15.09 -26.45
N GLY A 112 30.27 15.04 -27.64
CA GLY A 112 30.95 14.97 -28.94
C GLY A 112 30.81 16.25 -29.75
N PRO A 113 31.79 16.59 -30.62
CA PRO A 113 31.77 17.82 -31.40
C PRO A 113 30.58 17.82 -32.36
N ARG A 114 29.85 18.94 -32.34
CA ARG A 114 28.65 19.24 -33.12
C ARG A 114 28.84 18.94 -34.60
N THR A 115 28.20 17.89 -35.08
CA THR A 115 27.72 17.80 -36.46
C THR A 115 26.21 17.66 -36.44
N SER A 116 25.59 18.71 -36.96
CA SER A 116 24.18 18.90 -37.25
C SER A 116 23.49 17.65 -37.84
N VAL A 117 22.63 16.99 -37.06
CA VAL A 117 21.28 16.51 -37.38
C VAL A 117 20.69 15.97 -36.05
N GLN A 118 19.60 16.55 -35.52
CA GLN A 118 18.47 15.79 -34.92
C GLN A 118 17.37 16.73 -34.41
N PRO A 119 16.30 16.95 -35.19
CA PRO A 119 15.02 17.46 -34.71
C PRO A 119 14.21 16.39 -33.92
N THR A 120 14.55 15.12 -34.12
CA THR A 120 13.82 13.93 -33.65
C THR A 120 14.00 13.61 -32.15
N SER A 121 15.16 13.93 -31.56
CA SER A 121 15.41 13.71 -30.12
C SER A 121 14.50 14.57 -29.23
N SER A 122 14.19 15.80 -29.67
CA SER A 122 13.32 16.72 -28.94
C SER A 122 11.84 16.29 -28.92
N GLN A 123 11.35 15.71 -30.02
CA GLN A 123 9.97 15.21 -30.10
C GLN A 123 9.80 13.91 -29.32
N LEU A 124 10.76 12.98 -29.42
CA LEU A 124 10.76 11.76 -28.62
C LEU A 124 10.84 12.05 -27.12
N GLN A 125 11.73 12.97 -26.72
CA GLN A 125 11.85 13.39 -25.32
C GLN A 125 10.57 14.04 -24.82
N LYS A 126 9.93 14.91 -25.63
CA LYS A 126 8.61 15.48 -25.31
C LYS A 126 7.53 14.40 -25.17
N SER A 127 7.51 13.39 -26.04
CA SER A 127 6.58 12.26 -25.96
C SER A 127 6.80 11.41 -24.70
N LYS A 128 8.06 11.13 -24.34
CA LYS A 128 8.42 10.42 -23.10
C LYS A 128 7.99 11.20 -21.85
N MET A 129 8.26 12.51 -21.81
CA MET A 129 7.83 13.39 -20.71
C MET A 129 6.31 13.48 -20.62
N ALA A 130 5.61 13.65 -21.74
CA ALA A 130 4.15 13.69 -21.79
C ALA A 130 3.53 12.36 -21.30
N LEU A 131 4.10 11.21 -21.67
CA LEU A 131 3.65 9.92 -21.16
C LEU A 131 3.87 9.81 -19.65
N ALA A 132 5.05 10.19 -19.15
CA ALA A 132 5.36 10.16 -17.73
C ALA A 132 4.39 11.04 -16.91
N ASP A 133 4.09 12.25 -17.39
CA ASP A 133 3.13 13.15 -16.76
C ASP A 133 1.70 12.58 -16.79
N LEU A 134 1.27 12.00 -17.92
CA LEU A 134 -0.05 11.38 -18.06
C LEU A 134 -0.21 10.20 -17.10
N MET A 135 0.78 9.32 -17.03
CA MET A 135 0.78 8.15 -16.16
C MET A 135 0.80 8.54 -14.68
N THR A 136 1.61 9.54 -14.32
CA THR A 136 1.66 10.08 -12.95
C THR A 136 0.31 10.69 -12.55
N THR A 137 -0.29 11.51 -13.42
CA THR A 137 -1.61 12.11 -13.17
C THR A 137 -2.70 11.04 -13.00
N LYS A 138 -2.69 10.01 -13.85
CA LYS A 138 -3.63 8.88 -13.73
C LYS A 138 -3.46 8.15 -12.41
N ALA A 139 -2.21 7.97 -11.96
CA ALA A 139 -1.93 7.33 -10.67
C ALA A 139 -2.47 8.13 -9.50
N LEU A 140 -2.30 9.45 -9.49
CA LEU A 140 -2.85 10.34 -8.46
C LEU A 140 -4.38 10.30 -8.41
N ASN A 141 -5.03 10.28 -9.58
CA ASN A 141 -6.50 10.14 -9.65
C ASN A 141 -6.98 8.77 -9.13
N ASN A 142 -6.24 7.70 -9.42
CA ASN A 142 -6.56 6.37 -8.88
C ASN A 142 -6.33 6.32 -7.36
N LEU A 143 -5.26 6.95 -6.88
CA LEU A 143 -4.92 7.02 -5.46
C LEU A 143 -6.03 7.71 -4.65
N THR A 144 -6.49 8.89 -5.10
CA THR A 144 -7.60 9.60 -4.46
C THR A 144 -8.92 8.82 -4.48
N THR A 145 -9.16 8.05 -5.54
CA THR A 145 -10.34 7.17 -5.63
C THR A 145 -10.26 6.04 -4.60
N ILE A 146 -9.11 5.35 -4.51
CA ILE A 146 -8.90 4.27 -3.55
C ILE A 146 -8.96 4.79 -2.12
N GLU A 147 -8.35 5.93 -1.81
CA GLU A 147 -8.42 6.56 -0.49
C GLU A 147 -9.87 6.77 -0.04
N ARG A 148 -10.74 7.25 -0.93
CA ARG A 148 -12.17 7.42 -0.65
C ARG A 148 -12.87 6.07 -0.43
N SER A 149 -12.61 5.08 -1.27
CA SER A 149 -13.19 3.74 -1.13
C SER A 149 -12.81 3.09 0.19
N VAL A 150 -11.54 3.14 0.57
CA VAL A 150 -11.03 2.60 1.85
C VAL A 150 -11.65 3.37 3.01
N LEU A 151 -11.73 4.71 2.94
CA LEU A 151 -12.39 5.52 3.96
C LEU A 151 -13.85 5.12 4.17
N TYR A 152 -14.63 4.97 3.11
CA TYR A 152 -16.04 4.57 3.21
C TYR A 152 -16.22 3.16 3.77
N PHE A 153 -15.34 2.23 3.40
CA PHE A 153 -15.35 0.88 3.95
C PHE A 153 -15.19 0.91 5.48
N TYR A 154 -14.18 1.59 5.99
CA TYR A 154 -13.93 1.69 7.43
C TYR A 154 -14.97 2.54 8.19
N LEU A 155 -15.49 3.59 7.56
CA LEU A 155 -16.65 4.33 8.11
C LEU A 155 -17.88 3.45 8.26
N GLY A 156 -18.08 2.50 7.34
CA GLY A 156 -19.11 1.47 7.43
C GLY A 156 -19.00 0.67 8.73
N PHE A 157 -17.81 0.13 9.03
CA PHE A 157 -17.58 -0.60 10.29
C PHE A 157 -17.88 0.24 11.53
N ILE A 158 -17.39 1.47 11.57
CA ILE A 158 -17.60 2.38 12.71
C ILE A 158 -19.10 2.71 12.86
N SER A 159 -19.81 2.93 11.75
CA SER A 159 -21.22 3.33 11.76
C SER A 159 -22.14 2.29 12.42
N VAL A 160 -21.81 1.00 12.32
CA VAL A 160 -22.59 -0.09 12.95
C VAL A 160 -22.72 0.13 14.45
N SER A 161 -21.61 0.46 15.13
CA SER A 161 -21.62 0.73 16.57
C SER A 161 -22.47 1.91 16.96
N PHE A 162 -22.42 2.98 16.16
CA PHE A 162 -23.18 4.20 16.41
C PHE A 162 -24.67 3.98 16.18
N ILE A 163 -25.05 3.25 15.13
CA ILE A 163 -26.44 2.85 14.88
C ILE A 163 -26.96 2.02 16.06
N ASN A 164 -26.22 0.99 16.50
CA ASN A 164 -26.60 0.17 17.65
C ASN A 164 -26.75 1.01 18.93
N LEU A 165 -25.83 1.94 19.18
CA LEU A 165 -25.92 2.84 20.31
C LEU A 165 -27.16 3.74 20.22
N THR A 166 -27.48 4.27 19.04
CA THR A 166 -28.70 5.06 18.82
C THR A 166 -29.95 4.21 19.07
N LEU A 167 -30.01 2.98 18.55
CA LEU A 167 -31.12 2.04 18.76
C LEU A 167 -31.33 1.71 20.25
N TYR A 168 -30.25 1.58 21.01
CA TYR A 168 -30.29 1.43 22.47
C TYR A 168 -30.83 2.69 23.16
N LEU A 169 -30.36 3.89 22.77
CA LEU A 169 -30.80 5.16 23.38
C LEU A 169 -32.29 5.45 23.15
N ILE A 170 -32.87 4.96 22.04
CA ILE A 170 -34.30 5.06 21.76
C ILE A 170 -35.11 3.86 22.29
N ASN A 171 -34.50 2.99 23.10
CA ASN A 171 -35.09 1.80 23.74
C ASN A 171 -35.65 0.75 22.76
N ILE A 172 -35.12 0.65 21.54
CA ILE A 172 -35.47 -0.44 20.61
C ILE A 172 -34.68 -1.71 20.92
N GLN A 173 -33.41 -1.58 21.31
CA GLN A 173 -32.54 -2.71 21.63
C GLN A 173 -32.17 -2.73 23.11
N THR A 174 -31.99 -3.92 23.68
CA THR A 174 -31.45 -4.06 25.02
C THR A 174 -29.92 -4.01 25.01
N LEU A 175 -29.32 -3.76 26.16
CA LEU A 175 -27.86 -3.68 26.29
C LEU A 175 -27.16 -4.99 25.86
N GLU A 176 -27.82 -6.13 26.05
CA GLU A 176 -27.29 -7.44 25.68
C GLU A 176 -27.22 -7.65 24.16
N ASP A 177 -28.02 -6.89 23.41
CA ASP A 177 -28.12 -6.97 21.96
C ASP A 177 -27.13 -6.03 21.24
N LEU A 178 -26.45 -5.15 21.99
CA LEU A 178 -25.45 -4.26 21.45
C LEU A 178 -24.24 -5.05 20.94
N ARG A 179 -23.99 -4.93 19.63
CA ARG A 179 -22.86 -5.55 18.95
C ARG A 179 -21.78 -4.53 18.65
N LEU A 180 -20.55 -4.97 18.83
CA LEU A 180 -19.36 -4.28 18.36
C LEU A 180 -18.98 -4.76 16.94
N PRO A 181 -18.29 -3.94 16.13
CA PRO A 181 -17.85 -4.27 14.77
C PRO A 181 -16.94 -5.49 14.71
N LEU A 182 -16.12 -5.70 15.74
CA LEU A 182 -15.21 -6.83 15.94
C LEU A 182 -15.65 -7.60 17.17
N ILE A 183 -15.57 -8.93 17.09
CA ILE A 183 -15.88 -9.78 18.25
C ILE A 183 -14.68 -9.72 19.20
N LEU A 184 -14.86 -9.03 20.33
CA LEU A 184 -13.90 -8.98 21.43
C LEU A 184 -14.28 -9.97 22.52
N TYR A 185 -13.41 -10.95 22.74
CA TYR A 185 -13.39 -11.76 23.94
C TYR A 185 -12.41 -11.15 24.92
N ILE A 186 -12.89 -10.76 26.11
CA ILE A 186 -12.04 -10.31 27.21
C ILE A 186 -12.17 -11.36 28.32
N PRO A 187 -11.08 -12.08 28.66
CA PRO A 187 -11.08 -13.02 29.77
C PRO A 187 -11.67 -12.37 31.02
N TYR A 188 -12.55 -13.10 31.73
CA TYR A 188 -13.22 -12.66 32.97
C TYR A 188 -14.29 -11.56 32.83
N ILE A 189 -14.47 -10.96 31.64
CA ILE A 189 -15.49 -9.90 31.41
C ILE A 189 -16.58 -10.38 30.45
N SER A 190 -16.20 -11.06 29.37
CA SER A 190 -17.13 -11.61 28.38
C SER A 190 -17.36 -13.10 28.66
N ASN A 191 -18.63 -13.52 28.75
CA ASN A 191 -18.95 -14.91 28.53
C ASN A 191 -18.61 -15.27 27.08
N LEU A 192 -18.29 -16.54 26.81
CA LEU A 192 -18.09 -17.04 25.45
C LEU A 192 -19.34 -16.87 24.55
N THR A 193 -20.48 -16.41 25.09
CA THR A 193 -21.76 -16.18 24.40
C THR A 193 -21.84 -14.82 23.69
N SER A 194 -22.67 -14.74 22.65
CA SER A 194 -22.92 -13.53 21.82
C SER A 194 -23.53 -12.33 22.56
N LYS A 195 -24.06 -12.53 23.77
CA LYS A 195 -24.55 -11.47 24.67
C LYS A 195 -23.43 -11.02 25.62
N VAL A 196 -22.70 -9.98 25.21
CA VAL A 196 -21.39 -9.66 25.79
C VAL A 196 -21.46 -8.61 26.92
N PHE A 197 -22.38 -7.64 26.83
CA PHE A 197 -22.33 -6.45 27.69
C PHE A 197 -23.46 -6.39 28.72
N ARG A 198 -23.08 -6.49 30.01
CA ARG A 198 -23.96 -6.26 31.16
C ARG A 198 -23.91 -4.84 31.73
N SER A 199 -22.99 -4.01 31.23
CA SER A 199 -22.80 -2.63 31.67
C SER A 199 -22.47 -1.74 30.49
N LEU A 200 -23.19 -0.62 30.37
CA LEU A 200 -22.99 0.38 29.33
C LEU A 200 -21.57 0.96 29.37
N THR A 201 -21.01 1.16 30.56
CA THR A 201 -19.64 1.65 30.73
C THR A 201 -18.62 0.71 30.10
N LYS A 202 -18.79 -0.61 30.27
CA LYS A 202 -17.91 -1.61 29.66
C LYS A 202 -18.03 -1.60 28.13
N TYR A 203 -19.25 -1.48 27.62
CA TYR A 203 -19.50 -1.34 26.19
C TYR A 203 -18.80 -0.11 25.60
N LEU A 204 -18.99 1.07 26.21
CA LEU A 204 -18.38 2.31 25.74
C LEU A 204 -16.84 2.28 25.77
N ILE A 205 -16.24 1.67 26.79
CA ILE A 205 -14.79 1.50 26.85
C ILE A 205 -14.31 0.62 25.69
N CYS A 206 -14.95 -0.54 25.48
CA CYS A 206 -14.59 -1.43 24.37
C CYS A 206 -14.77 -0.74 23.01
N LEU A 207 -15.87 0.00 22.85
CA LEU A 207 -16.14 0.78 21.65
C LEU A 207 -15.05 1.81 21.37
N ILE A 208 -14.59 2.56 22.38
CA ILE A 208 -13.51 3.54 22.21
C ILE A 208 -12.22 2.85 21.76
N PHE A 209 -11.85 1.74 22.42
CA PHE A 209 -10.66 0.99 22.04
C PHE A 209 -10.74 0.45 20.61
N GLU A 210 -11.90 -0.04 20.22
CA GLU A 210 -12.11 -0.63 18.91
C GLU A 210 -12.17 0.42 17.79
N VAL A 211 -12.84 1.55 18.02
CA VAL A 211 -12.81 2.68 17.09
C VAL A 211 -11.38 3.18 16.92
N ALA A 212 -10.61 3.30 18.00
CA ALA A 212 -9.20 3.66 17.91
C ALA A 212 -8.41 2.63 17.08
N TYR A 213 -8.66 1.33 17.27
CA TYR A 213 -8.02 0.26 16.51
C TYR A 213 -8.39 0.30 15.02
N ILE A 214 -9.67 0.47 14.69
CA ILE A 214 -10.18 0.56 13.32
C ILE A 214 -9.61 1.79 12.61
N VAL A 215 -9.58 2.95 13.27
CA VAL A 215 -8.99 4.18 12.72
C VAL A 215 -7.49 4.00 12.46
N SER A 216 -6.78 3.36 13.38
CA SER A 216 -5.35 3.06 13.19
C SER A 216 -5.12 2.15 11.98
N THR A 217 -5.98 1.14 11.84
CA THR A 217 -5.97 0.21 10.70
C THR A 217 -6.26 0.92 9.38
N LEU A 218 -7.25 1.82 9.35
CA LEU A 218 -7.54 2.67 8.18
C LEU A 218 -6.30 3.44 7.71
N TYR A 219 -5.54 4.05 8.63
CA TYR A 219 -4.31 4.74 8.29
C TYR A 219 -3.24 3.80 7.72
N TRP A 220 -3.10 2.60 8.27
CA TRP A 220 -2.19 1.59 7.77
C TRP A 220 -2.55 1.13 6.37
N THR A 221 -3.80 0.73 6.17
CA THR A 221 -4.32 0.30 4.87
C THR A 221 -4.11 1.37 3.81
N ASN A 222 -4.45 2.63 4.11
CA ASN A 222 -4.19 3.75 3.20
C ASN A 222 -2.69 3.91 2.89
N THR A 223 -1.82 3.88 3.89
CA THR A 223 -0.36 3.99 3.69
C THR A 223 0.17 2.88 2.79
N SER A 224 -0.25 1.63 3.03
CA SER A 224 0.10 0.46 2.22
C SER A 224 -0.35 0.61 0.77
N TYR A 225 -1.62 0.97 0.54
CA TYR A 225 -2.17 1.10 -0.80
C TYR A 225 -1.53 2.24 -1.58
N LYS A 226 -1.33 3.41 -0.95
CA LYS A 226 -0.61 4.54 -1.57
C LYS A 226 0.78 4.11 -2.02
N PHE A 227 1.53 3.45 -1.14
CA PHE A 227 2.87 2.95 -1.46
C PHE A 227 2.85 1.94 -2.61
N LEU A 228 1.98 0.92 -2.54
CA LEU A 228 1.88 -0.13 -3.55
C LEU A 228 1.48 0.42 -4.92
N LEU A 229 0.52 1.34 -4.96
CA LEU A 229 0.03 1.94 -6.20
C LEU A 229 1.08 2.83 -6.86
N LEU A 230 1.79 3.64 -6.07
CA LEU A 230 2.90 4.46 -6.57
C LEU A 230 4.04 3.59 -7.08
N ALA A 231 4.41 2.53 -6.34
CA ALA A 231 5.42 1.57 -6.74
C ALA A 231 5.06 0.87 -8.06
N PHE A 232 3.83 0.36 -8.16
CA PHE A 232 3.33 -0.31 -9.36
C PHE A 232 3.27 0.64 -10.55
N ASN A 233 2.75 1.86 -10.35
CA ASN A 233 2.69 2.85 -11.41
C ASN A 233 4.08 3.26 -11.90
N HIS A 234 5.04 3.39 -10.98
CA HIS A 234 6.42 3.71 -11.36
C HIS A 234 7.00 2.63 -12.28
N VAL A 235 6.91 1.36 -11.87
CA VAL A 235 7.38 0.22 -12.68
C VAL A 235 6.66 0.14 -14.02
N LEU A 236 5.34 0.33 -14.04
CA LEU A 236 4.55 0.28 -15.27
C LEU A 236 4.89 1.42 -16.23
N THR A 237 5.19 2.61 -15.69
CA THR A 237 5.64 3.76 -16.49
C THR A 237 7.03 3.47 -17.10
N GLU A 238 7.96 2.91 -16.34
CA GLU A 238 9.27 2.49 -16.85
C GLU A 238 9.15 1.46 -17.98
N ILE A 239 8.28 0.46 -17.83
CA ILE A 239 8.03 -0.55 -18.88
C ILE A 239 7.51 0.12 -20.16
N LYS A 240 6.57 1.08 -20.04
CA LYS A 240 6.04 1.79 -21.21
C LYS A 240 7.08 2.72 -21.86
N LEU A 241 7.89 3.42 -21.06
CA LEU A 241 8.98 4.25 -21.56
C LEU A 241 10.03 3.40 -22.30
N PHE A 242 10.34 2.22 -21.78
CA PHE A 242 11.22 1.26 -22.42
C PHE A 242 10.64 0.72 -23.75
N ASN A 243 9.33 0.49 -23.82
CA ASN A 243 8.71 0.05 -25.08
C ASN A 243 8.78 1.12 -26.18
N ILE A 244 8.55 2.39 -25.83
CA ILE A 244 8.72 3.51 -26.77
C ILE A 244 10.15 3.55 -27.33
N GLU A 245 11.15 3.32 -26.49
CA GLU A 245 12.55 3.28 -26.91
C GLU A 245 12.85 2.13 -27.88
N ASN A 246 12.29 0.94 -27.65
CA ASN A 246 12.47 -0.21 -28.55
C ASN A 246 11.64 -0.11 -29.84
N GLU A 247 10.59 0.71 -29.88
CA GLU A 247 9.80 0.99 -31.09
C GLU A 247 10.52 2.01 -31.97
N ASP A 248 11.18 3.01 -31.38
CA ASP A 248 12.02 3.97 -32.09
C ASP A 248 13.28 3.30 -32.68
N ASP A 249 13.92 2.39 -31.92
CA ASP A 249 15.05 1.57 -32.39
C ASP A 249 14.68 0.60 -33.55
N ARG A 250 13.39 0.27 -33.70
CA ARG A 250 12.86 -0.56 -34.79
C ARG A 250 12.40 0.26 -36.00
N GLY A 251 12.34 1.59 -35.87
CA GLY A 251 12.20 2.51 -36.99
C GLY A 251 13.50 2.56 -37.81
N GLU A 252 13.38 2.41 -39.13
CA GLU A 252 14.48 2.38 -40.09
C GLU A 252 15.48 3.53 -39.92
N TRP A 253 16.63 3.27 -39.31
CA TRP A 253 17.83 4.08 -39.53
C TRP A 253 18.88 3.20 -40.20
N LYS A 254 19.09 3.45 -41.51
CA LYS A 254 20.26 2.97 -42.24
C LYS A 254 21.50 3.63 -41.63
N MET A 255 22.02 3.05 -40.55
CA MET A 255 23.36 3.35 -40.06
C MET A 255 24.36 2.40 -40.72
N ASP A 256 25.42 3.01 -41.26
CA ASP A 256 26.58 2.36 -41.86
C ASP A 256 27.12 1.22 -41.00
N GLN A 257 27.49 0.13 -41.66
CA GLN A 257 27.75 -1.18 -41.06
C GLN A 257 28.92 -1.22 -40.06
N GLU A 258 29.78 -0.20 -40.01
CA GLU A 258 30.91 -0.15 -39.08
C GLU A 258 30.52 0.31 -37.66
N LEU A 259 29.51 1.17 -37.50
CA LEU A 259 28.99 1.61 -36.18
C LEU A 259 28.04 0.60 -35.53
N ARG A 260 27.51 -0.37 -36.30
CA ARG A 260 26.64 -1.42 -35.76
C ARG A 260 27.37 -2.34 -34.78
N GLY A 261 28.68 -2.56 -34.95
CA GLY A 261 29.44 -3.45 -34.06
C GLY A 261 29.50 -2.95 -32.62
N GLU A 262 29.85 -1.68 -32.43
CA GLU A 262 29.96 -1.06 -31.10
C GLU A 262 28.59 -0.77 -30.47
N VAL A 263 27.60 -0.32 -31.25
CA VAL A 263 26.27 -0.01 -30.73
C VAL A 263 25.51 -1.28 -30.31
N VAL A 264 25.62 -2.37 -31.07
CA VAL A 264 25.00 -3.67 -30.70
C VAL A 264 25.70 -4.28 -29.48
N TYR A 265 27.02 -4.10 -29.35
CA TYR A 265 27.77 -4.54 -28.16
C TYR A 265 27.34 -3.76 -26.91
N ASN A 266 27.24 -2.43 -26.99
CA ASN A 266 26.77 -1.59 -25.89
C ASN A 266 25.30 -1.84 -25.53
N GLN A 267 24.42 -2.04 -26.50
CA GLN A 267 23.01 -2.37 -26.23
C GLN A 267 22.85 -3.74 -25.57
N ASN A 268 23.66 -4.74 -25.94
CA ASN A 268 23.64 -6.04 -25.28
C ASN A 268 24.20 -5.98 -23.86
N GLN A 269 25.25 -5.18 -23.61
CA GLN A 269 25.71 -4.89 -22.25
C GLN A 269 24.64 -4.16 -21.44
N LEU A 270 23.96 -3.15 -22.00
CA LEU A 270 22.90 -2.42 -21.30
C LEU A 270 21.67 -3.30 -21.02
N ARG A 271 21.32 -4.21 -21.94
CA ARG A 271 20.27 -5.22 -21.73
C ARG A 271 20.68 -6.24 -20.66
N GLN A 272 21.95 -6.63 -20.59
CA GLN A 272 22.46 -7.49 -19.54
C GLN A 272 22.48 -6.77 -18.18
N GLU A 273 22.90 -5.51 -18.13
CA GLU A 273 22.86 -4.68 -16.91
C GLU A 273 21.41 -4.42 -16.45
N MET A 274 20.49 -4.15 -17.38
CA MET A 274 19.07 -4.00 -17.05
C MET A 274 18.46 -5.32 -16.61
N ARG A 275 18.77 -6.45 -17.26
CA ARG A 275 18.36 -7.78 -16.77
C ARG A 275 18.93 -8.05 -15.39
N LEU A 276 20.19 -7.71 -15.13
CA LEU A 276 20.80 -7.83 -13.81
C LEU A 276 20.13 -6.92 -12.79
N LYS A 277 19.77 -5.68 -13.15
CA LYS A 277 19.02 -4.75 -12.27
C LYS A 277 17.59 -5.22 -12.03
N LEU A 278 16.92 -5.80 -13.02
CA LEU A 278 15.59 -6.41 -12.90
C LEU A 278 15.62 -7.67 -12.05
N ILE A 279 16.60 -8.57 -12.27
CA ILE A 279 16.84 -9.74 -11.43
C ILE A 279 17.19 -9.28 -10.01
N HIS A 280 18.03 -8.26 -9.85
CA HIS A 280 18.36 -7.69 -8.54
C HIS A 280 17.12 -7.07 -7.88
N HIS A 281 16.27 -6.38 -8.64
CA HIS A 281 14.97 -5.90 -8.16
C HIS A 281 14.05 -7.05 -7.75
N GLN A 282 13.98 -8.14 -8.52
CA GLN A 282 13.22 -9.35 -8.16
C GLN A 282 13.84 -10.12 -6.99
N THR A 283 15.13 -9.96 -6.73
CA THR A 283 15.83 -10.61 -5.61
C THR A 283 15.71 -9.77 -4.33
N ILE A 284 15.69 -8.44 -4.42
CA ILE A 284 15.28 -7.52 -3.34
C ILE A 284 13.75 -7.64 -3.09
N VAL A 285 13.04 -7.99 -4.17
CA VAL A 285 11.68 -8.49 -4.39
C VAL A 285 11.20 -9.68 -3.54
N ARG A 286 12.14 -10.57 -3.23
CA ARG A 286 11.95 -11.79 -2.46
C ARG A 286 12.54 -11.62 -1.08
#